data_AF-U1TRM6-F1
#
_entry.id   AF-U1TRM6-F1
#
_cell.length_a   1.000
_cell.length_b   1.000
_cell.length_c   1.000
_cell.angle_alpha   90.00
_cell.angle_beta   90.00
_cell.angle_gamma   90.00
#
_symmetry.space_group_name_H-M   'P 1'
#
loop_
_entity.id
_entity.type
_entity.pdbx_description
1 polymer ?
#
loop_
_entity_poly.entity_id
_entity_poly.type
_entity_poly.pdbx_seq_one_letter_code
_entity_poly.pdbx_strand_id
1 'polypeptide(L)'
;MVFYCVSRPVSLAALFIKEQLREPVALFWTVISPVVTYYLITYVRAPLNSSAVDYLSSTSWFYAFVSSNVALFGLAFYMVGRRESGFLRSFVYTGRTKVVFLVGQFFAYTVVSILYGSVFYLLTRIFSGRVDVAEYLVIIGRFYVCFLVFSIPSLLLTLVPLGFQNTSTLFSIVFLTMLALGILSVGPVSPALGVISFFNPMWWANRIMLDGVMECGMVVLVVIISLPFLFLVMCRFLLINPVWSRY
;
A
#
# COMPACT_ATOMS: atom_id res chain seq x y z
N MET A 1 -17.66 -10.78 26.84
CA MET A 1 -17.67 -9.56 25.99
C MET A 1 -16.38 -9.36 25.17
N VAL A 2 -15.18 -9.70 25.69
CA VAL A 2 -13.89 -9.53 24.98
C VAL A 2 -13.82 -10.32 23.66
N PHE A 3 -14.26 -11.59 23.64
CA PHE A 3 -14.33 -12.41 22.42
C PHE A 3 -15.22 -11.82 21.32
N TYR A 4 -16.19 -10.98 21.67
CA TYR A 4 -17.12 -10.36 20.71
C TYR A 4 -16.50 -9.17 19.96
N CYS A 5 -15.53 -8.49 20.57
CA CYS A 5 -14.83 -7.36 19.95
C CYS A 5 -13.71 -7.80 19.00
N VAL A 6 -13.14 -9.00 19.18
CA VAL A 6 -12.06 -9.53 18.33
C VAL A 6 -12.61 -10.41 17.20
N SER A 7 -13.65 -11.21 17.45
CA SER A 7 -14.22 -12.10 16.42
C SER A 7 -14.84 -11.34 15.25
N ARG A 8 -15.56 -10.23 15.51
CA ARG A 8 -16.25 -9.48 14.46
C ARG A 8 -15.32 -8.82 13.43
N PRO A 9 -14.23 -8.11 13.84
CA PRO A 9 -13.26 -7.59 12.88
C PRO A 9 -12.63 -8.69 12.02
N VAL A 10 -12.31 -9.85 12.61
CA VAL A 10 -11.71 -10.97 11.87
C VAL A 10 -12.68 -11.57 10.86
N SER A 11 -13.94 -11.81 11.25
CA SER A 11 -14.97 -12.29 10.32
C SER A 11 -15.23 -11.30 9.19
N LEU A 12 -15.24 -10.00 9.50
CA LEU A 12 -15.40 -8.94 8.51
C LEU A 12 -14.20 -8.88 7.57
N ALA A 13 -12.99 -9.01 8.10
CA ALA A 13 -11.77 -9.06 7.30
C ALA A 13 -11.77 -10.26 6.36
N ALA A 14 -12.17 -11.44 6.83
CA ALA A 14 -12.31 -12.63 5.99
C ALA A 14 -13.31 -12.42 4.85
N LEU A 15 -14.42 -11.72 5.12
CA LEU A 15 -15.39 -11.34 4.10
C LEU A 15 -14.77 -10.38 3.07
N PHE A 16 -14.04 -9.36 3.50
CA PHE A 16 -13.37 -8.42 2.59
C PHE A 16 -12.26 -9.09 1.76
N ILE A 17 -11.50 -10.01 2.35
CA ILE A 17 -10.52 -10.82 1.61
C ILE A 17 -11.24 -11.66 0.54
N LYS A 18 -12.35 -12.29 0.90
CA LYS A 18 -13.16 -13.08 -0.06
C LYS A 18 -13.72 -12.22 -1.18
N GLU A 19 -14.20 -11.02 -0.89
CA GLU A 19 -14.63 -10.05 -1.90
C GLU A 19 -13.48 -9.69 -2.84
N GLN A 20 -12.31 -9.37 -2.28
CA GLN A 20 -11.13 -9.03 -3.07
C GLN A 20 -10.72 -10.17 -4.03
N LEU A 21 -10.75 -11.42 -3.55
CA LEU A 21 -10.43 -12.60 -4.36
C LEU A 21 -11.45 -12.89 -5.47
N ARG A 22 -12.67 -12.33 -5.40
CA ARG A 22 -13.67 -12.43 -6.46
C ARG A 22 -13.44 -11.44 -7.61
N GLU A 23 -12.57 -10.45 -7.43
CA GLU A 23 -12.18 -9.48 -8.45
C GLU A 23 -10.74 -9.74 -8.92
N PRO A 24 -10.47 -10.90 -9.55
CA PRO A 24 -9.11 -11.35 -9.84
C PRO A 24 -8.38 -10.42 -10.82
N VAL A 25 -9.10 -9.75 -11.72
CA VAL A 25 -8.48 -8.92 -12.76
C VAL A 25 -7.67 -7.77 -12.16
N ALA A 26 -8.22 -7.06 -11.16
CA ALA A 26 -7.51 -5.98 -10.49
C ALA A 26 -6.31 -6.49 -9.68
N LEU A 27 -6.47 -7.66 -9.04
CA LEU A 27 -5.39 -8.35 -8.32
C LEU A 27 -4.23 -8.69 -9.25
N PHE A 28 -4.54 -9.33 -10.38
CA PHE A 28 -3.55 -9.75 -11.36
C PHE A 28 -2.87 -8.56 -12.00
N TRP A 29 -3.60 -7.52 -12.41
CA TRP A 29 -3.00 -6.40 -13.12
C TRP A 29 -1.99 -5.61 -12.29
N THR A 30 -2.28 -5.44 -11.00
CA THR A 30 -1.41 -4.71 -10.07
C THR A 30 -0.05 -5.39 -9.83
N VAL A 31 0.00 -6.72 -9.94
CA VAL A 31 1.25 -7.49 -9.75
C VAL A 31 1.90 -7.84 -11.10
N ILE A 32 1.13 -8.21 -12.12
CA ILE A 32 1.68 -8.60 -13.42
C ILE A 32 2.36 -7.41 -14.11
N SER A 33 1.77 -6.21 -14.07
CA SER A 33 2.36 -5.03 -14.72
C SER A 33 3.80 -4.74 -14.25
N PRO A 34 4.09 -4.64 -12.93
CA PRO A 34 5.47 -4.44 -12.47
C PRO A 34 6.37 -5.66 -12.72
N VAL A 35 5.84 -6.89 -12.69
CA VAL A 35 6.61 -8.11 -13.03
C VAL A 35 7.07 -8.09 -14.50
N VAL A 36 6.15 -7.82 -15.43
CA VAL A 36 6.47 -7.72 -16.86
C VAL A 36 7.48 -6.60 -17.12
N THR A 37 7.28 -5.45 -16.49
CA THR A 37 8.21 -4.31 -16.61
C THR A 37 9.59 -4.65 -16.07
N TYR A 38 9.68 -5.34 -14.94
CA TYR A 38 10.94 -5.86 -14.41
C TYR A 38 11.64 -6.80 -15.41
N TYR A 39 10.90 -7.70 -16.03
CA TYR A 39 11.44 -8.60 -17.05
C TYR A 39 11.94 -7.87 -18.30
N LEU A 40 11.20 -6.89 -18.79
CA LEU A 40 11.62 -6.09 -19.94
C LEU A 40 12.91 -5.31 -19.64
N ILE A 41 13.00 -4.69 -18.46
CA ILE A 41 14.17 -3.92 -18.06
C ILE A 41 15.40 -4.83 -17.86
N THR A 42 15.22 -5.97 -17.21
CA THR A 42 16.32 -6.93 -16.99
C THR A 42 16.81 -7.52 -18.33
N TYR A 43 15.91 -7.86 -19.24
CA TYR A 43 16.27 -8.35 -20.57
C TYR A 43 17.05 -7.30 -21.39
N VAL A 44 16.61 -6.05 -21.39
CA VAL A 44 17.30 -4.94 -22.09
C VAL A 44 18.67 -4.65 -21.47
N ARG A 45 18.83 -4.82 -20.16
CA ARG A 45 20.10 -4.57 -19.45
C ARG A 45 21.04 -5.77 -19.43
N ALA A 46 20.59 -6.96 -19.81
CA ALA A 46 21.40 -8.19 -19.82
C ALA A 46 22.72 -8.08 -20.62
N PRO A 47 22.79 -7.40 -21.79
CA PRO A 47 24.04 -7.25 -22.55
C PRO A 47 25.06 -6.32 -21.89
N LEU A 48 24.61 -5.44 -20.97
CA LEU A 48 25.41 -4.34 -20.41
C LEU A 48 26.05 -4.70 -19.06
N ASN A 49 25.54 -5.73 -18.37
CA ASN A 49 25.95 -6.10 -17.03
C ASN A 49 26.66 -7.45 -17.03
N SER A 50 27.99 -7.44 -16.94
CA SER A 50 28.82 -8.64 -16.74
C SER A 50 28.87 -9.13 -15.29
N SER A 51 28.24 -8.39 -14.36
CA SER A 51 28.18 -8.69 -12.92
C SER A 51 26.74 -8.99 -12.49
N ALA A 52 26.57 -9.93 -11.55
CA ALA A 52 25.28 -10.22 -10.95
C ALA A 52 24.78 -8.98 -10.19
N VAL A 53 23.73 -8.34 -10.69
CA VAL A 53 23.09 -7.21 -10.02
C VAL A 53 22.33 -7.73 -8.80
N ASP A 54 22.51 -7.08 -7.65
CA ASP A 54 21.80 -7.44 -6.42
C ASP A 54 20.28 -7.35 -6.62
N TYR A 55 19.54 -8.37 -6.17
CA TYR A 55 18.11 -8.51 -6.43
C TYR A 55 17.31 -7.33 -5.87
N LEU A 56 17.64 -6.87 -4.65
CA LEU A 56 16.98 -5.74 -4.02
C LEU A 56 17.20 -4.44 -4.80
N SER A 57 18.43 -4.21 -5.28
CA SER A 57 18.75 -3.03 -6.10
C SER A 57 17.91 -2.91 -7.38
N SER A 58 17.52 -4.06 -7.96
CA SER A 58 16.69 -4.10 -9.16
C SER A 58 15.19 -4.11 -8.89
N THR A 59 14.77 -4.56 -7.70
CA THR A 59 13.34 -4.79 -7.38
C THR A 59 12.72 -3.79 -6.42
N SER A 60 13.51 -3.01 -5.69
CA SER A 60 13.05 -2.09 -4.63
C SER A 60 11.96 -1.12 -5.09
N TRP A 61 12.11 -0.50 -6.25
CA TRP A 61 11.12 0.41 -6.84
C TRP A 61 9.81 -0.26 -7.19
N PHE A 62 9.85 -1.52 -7.64
CA PHE A 62 8.65 -2.29 -7.93
C PHE A 62 7.91 -2.68 -6.66
N TYR A 63 8.62 -3.01 -5.58
CA TYR A 63 8.00 -3.23 -4.27
C TYR A 63 7.35 -1.94 -3.72
N ALA A 64 8.00 -0.78 -3.88
CA ALA A 64 7.41 0.51 -3.52
C ALA A 64 6.15 0.81 -4.37
N PHE A 65 6.16 0.48 -5.67
CA PHE A 65 5.01 0.61 -6.56
C PHE A 65 3.84 -0.28 -6.13
N VAL A 66 4.10 -1.56 -5.87
CA VAL A 66 3.05 -2.51 -5.48
C VAL A 66 2.47 -2.14 -4.12
N SER A 67 3.30 -1.78 -3.14
CA SER A 67 2.83 -1.39 -1.80
C SER A 67 2.00 -0.10 -1.82
N SER A 68 2.40 0.91 -2.59
CA SER A 68 1.61 2.14 -2.76
C SER A 68 0.27 1.91 -3.44
N ASN A 69 0.24 1.06 -4.48
CA ASN A 69 -1.00 0.71 -5.16
C ASN A 69 -1.97 -0.03 -4.20
N VAL A 70 -1.48 -1.01 -3.44
CA VAL A 70 -2.31 -1.73 -2.45
C VAL A 70 -2.84 -0.80 -1.35
N ALA A 71 -2.07 0.20 -0.90
CA ALA A 71 -2.54 1.16 0.10
C ALA A 71 -3.58 2.14 -0.46
N LEU A 72 -3.32 2.74 -1.63
CA LEU A 72 -4.22 3.72 -2.24
C LEU A 72 -5.48 3.05 -2.79
N PHE A 73 -5.32 2.14 -3.75
CA PHE A 73 -6.45 1.57 -4.48
C PHE A 73 -7.06 0.36 -3.78
N GLY A 74 -6.29 -0.35 -2.97
CA GLY A 74 -6.81 -1.41 -2.10
C GLY A 74 -7.44 -0.83 -0.83
N LEU A 75 -6.62 -0.44 0.14
CA LEU A 75 -7.09 -0.06 1.47
C LEU A 75 -8.04 1.14 1.42
N ALA A 76 -7.59 2.28 0.87
CA ALA A 76 -8.31 3.54 0.98
C ALA A 76 -9.47 3.66 -0.02
N PHE A 77 -9.28 3.29 -1.29
CA PHE A 77 -10.30 3.46 -2.32
C PHE A 77 -11.50 2.53 -2.08
N TYR A 78 -11.30 1.30 -1.59
CA TYR A 78 -12.41 0.43 -1.20
C TYR A 78 -13.20 1.00 -0.02
N MET A 79 -12.57 1.72 0.92
CA MET A 79 -13.33 2.41 1.98
C MET A 79 -14.26 3.47 1.39
N VAL A 80 -13.79 4.23 0.39
CA VAL A 80 -14.61 5.21 -0.33
C VAL A 80 -15.71 4.52 -1.14
N GLY A 81 -15.44 3.40 -1.82
CA GLY A 81 -16.47 2.62 -2.52
C GLY A 81 -17.57 2.11 -1.59
N ARG A 82 -17.21 1.62 -0.39
CA ARG A 82 -18.18 1.20 0.65
C ARG A 82 -18.97 2.37 1.22
N ARG A 83 -18.41 3.58 1.23
CA ARG A 83 -19.16 4.80 1.57
C ARG A 83 -20.18 5.15 0.50
N GLU A 84 -19.75 5.20 -0.77
CA GLU A 84 -20.58 5.63 -1.89
C GLU A 84 -21.72 4.68 -2.23
N SER A 85 -21.55 3.37 -1.98
CA SER A 85 -22.61 2.37 -2.05
C SER A 85 -23.63 2.44 -0.89
N GLY A 86 -23.39 3.29 0.11
CA GLY A 86 -24.24 3.41 1.29
C GLY A 86 -24.02 2.33 2.36
N PHE A 87 -23.09 1.39 2.16
CA PHE A 87 -22.78 0.33 3.12
C PHE A 87 -22.37 0.90 4.49
N LEU A 88 -21.51 1.94 4.51
CA LEU A 88 -21.09 2.56 5.77
C LEU A 88 -22.28 3.18 6.51
N ARG A 89 -23.22 3.80 5.79
CA ARG A 89 -24.42 4.40 6.38
C ARG A 89 -25.34 3.35 7.01
N SER A 90 -25.51 2.21 6.36
CA SER A 90 -26.40 1.16 6.84
C SER A 90 -25.82 0.36 8.01
N PHE A 91 -24.50 0.13 8.04
CA PHE A 91 -23.89 -0.83 8.97
C PHE A 91 -22.86 -0.22 9.93
N VAL A 92 -22.32 0.97 9.64
CA VAL A 92 -21.16 1.57 10.32
C VAL A 92 -21.49 2.96 10.86
N TYR A 93 -22.63 3.10 11.55
CA TYR A 93 -23.11 4.38 12.07
C TYR A 93 -22.70 4.67 13.53
N THR A 94 -22.51 3.63 14.35
CA THR A 94 -22.08 3.79 15.76
C THR A 94 -20.56 3.83 15.90
N GLY A 95 -20.04 4.45 16.97
CA GLY A 95 -18.61 4.46 17.26
C GLY A 95 -18.00 3.05 17.36
N ARG A 96 -18.71 2.10 17.99
CA ARG A 96 -18.27 0.70 18.09
C ARG A 96 -18.18 0.02 16.73
N THR A 97 -19.17 0.21 15.86
CA THR A 97 -19.16 -0.36 14.51
C THR A 97 -18.08 0.27 13.63
N LYS A 98 -17.76 1.57 13.82
CA LYS A 98 -16.62 2.22 13.14
C LYS A 98 -15.29 1.55 13.50
N VAL A 99 -15.04 1.32 14.78
CA VAL A 99 -13.83 0.62 15.25
C VAL A 99 -13.75 -0.77 14.63
N VAL A 100 -14.84 -1.55 14.68
CA VAL A 100 -14.89 -2.89 14.09
C VAL A 100 -14.61 -2.86 12.59
N PHE A 101 -15.20 -1.91 11.86
CA PHE A 101 -14.99 -1.73 10.42
C PHE A 101 -13.54 -1.35 10.11
N LEU A 102 -12.97 -0.36 10.79
CA LEU A 102 -11.61 0.12 10.54
C LEU A 102 -10.57 -0.96 10.84
N VAL A 103 -10.71 -1.67 11.97
CA VAL A 103 -9.82 -2.79 12.31
C VAL A 103 -9.97 -3.93 11.30
N GLY A 104 -11.20 -4.29 10.93
CA GLY A 104 -11.44 -5.34 9.94
C GLY A 104 -10.89 -5.00 8.55
N GLN A 105 -11.10 -3.76 8.10
CA GLN A 105 -10.56 -3.23 6.84
C GLN A 105 -9.03 -3.27 6.86
N PHE A 106 -8.40 -2.71 7.89
CA PHE A 106 -6.94 -2.67 7.98
C PHE A 106 -6.36 -4.09 8.03
N PHE A 107 -6.94 -4.99 8.83
CA PHE A 107 -6.49 -6.38 8.93
C PHE A 107 -6.65 -7.14 7.61
N ALA A 108 -7.74 -6.93 6.88
CA ALA A 108 -7.92 -7.50 5.55
C ALA A 108 -6.79 -7.07 4.61
N TYR A 109 -6.46 -5.78 4.58
CA TYR A 109 -5.40 -5.27 3.71
C TYR A 109 -3.98 -5.56 4.20
N THR A 110 -3.77 -5.82 5.49
CA THR A 110 -2.52 -6.45 5.97
C THR A 110 -2.33 -7.82 5.31
N VAL A 111 -3.34 -8.69 5.31
CA VAL A 111 -3.27 -10.01 4.66
C VAL A 111 -3.10 -9.87 3.14
N VAL A 112 -3.88 -9.00 2.51
CA VAL A 112 -3.81 -8.77 1.06
C VAL A 112 -2.44 -8.22 0.66
N SER A 113 -1.87 -7.26 1.40
CA SER A 113 -0.54 -6.73 1.10
C SER A 113 0.54 -7.82 1.13
N ILE A 114 0.54 -8.67 2.17
CA ILE A 114 1.48 -9.80 2.27
C ILE A 114 1.32 -10.75 1.08
N LEU A 115 0.08 -11.04 0.66
CA LEU A 115 -0.19 -11.87 -0.52
C LEU A 115 0.39 -11.24 -1.79
N TYR A 116 0.18 -9.95 -2.01
CA TYR A 116 0.74 -9.23 -3.16
C TYR A 116 2.26 -9.23 -3.18
N GLY A 117 2.90 -8.89 -2.05
CA GLY A 117 4.35 -8.93 -1.92
C GLY A 117 4.91 -10.32 -2.18
N SER A 118 4.21 -11.37 -1.71
CA SER A 118 4.61 -12.76 -1.89
C SER A 118 4.51 -13.20 -3.35
N VAL A 119 3.41 -12.89 -4.03
CA VAL A 119 3.25 -13.22 -5.46
C VAL A 119 4.30 -12.49 -6.29
N PHE A 120 4.55 -11.20 -6.02
CA PHE A 120 5.59 -10.44 -6.71
C PHE A 120 6.99 -11.03 -6.48
N TYR A 121 7.32 -11.39 -5.24
CA TYR A 121 8.58 -12.05 -4.91
C TYR A 121 8.75 -13.38 -5.65
N LEU A 122 7.75 -14.26 -5.60
CA LEU A 122 7.81 -15.55 -6.28
C LEU A 122 7.99 -15.36 -7.79
N LEU A 123 7.19 -14.49 -8.41
CA LEU A 123 7.25 -14.28 -9.86
C LEU A 123 8.57 -13.68 -10.33
N THR A 124 9.25 -12.86 -9.54
CA THR A 124 10.53 -12.24 -9.93
C THR A 124 11.74 -13.06 -9.51
N ARG A 125 11.66 -13.78 -8.38
CA ARG A 125 12.77 -14.55 -7.83
C ARG A 125 12.98 -15.87 -8.56
N ILE A 126 11.93 -16.51 -9.06
CA ILE A 126 12.03 -17.76 -9.86
C ILE A 126 13.02 -17.61 -11.03
N PHE A 127 13.06 -16.43 -11.65
CA PHE A 127 13.99 -16.15 -12.75
C PHE A 127 15.39 -15.75 -12.28
N SER A 128 15.50 -15.14 -11.10
CA SER A 128 16.77 -14.67 -10.54
C SER A 128 17.57 -15.75 -9.79
N GLY A 129 16.95 -16.90 -9.47
CA GLY A 129 17.64 -18.02 -8.82
C GLY A 129 16.79 -18.79 -7.81
N ARG A 130 17.43 -19.37 -6.79
CA ARG A 130 16.77 -20.16 -5.74
C ARG A 130 16.02 -19.26 -4.76
N VAL A 131 14.84 -19.72 -4.35
CA VAL A 131 14.06 -19.10 -3.28
C VAL A 131 14.66 -19.50 -1.93
N ASP A 132 15.06 -18.50 -1.15
CA ASP A 132 15.47 -18.68 0.25
C ASP A 132 14.39 -18.13 1.19
N VAL A 133 14.09 -18.88 2.26
CA VAL A 133 13.04 -18.55 3.22
C VAL A 133 13.44 -17.35 4.07
N ALA A 134 14.72 -17.23 4.46
CA ALA A 134 15.18 -16.10 5.25
C ALA A 134 15.13 -14.81 4.43
N GLU A 135 15.60 -14.84 3.19
CA GLU A 135 15.47 -13.74 2.23
C GLU A 135 14.00 -13.31 2.05
N TYR A 136 13.09 -14.26 1.83
CA TYR A 136 11.66 -14.00 1.70
C TYR A 136 11.08 -13.27 2.91
N LEU A 137 11.36 -13.75 4.13
CA LEU A 137 10.83 -13.13 5.35
C LEU A 137 11.34 -11.68 5.53
N VAL A 138 12.62 -11.43 5.20
CA VAL A 138 13.19 -10.08 5.26
C VAL A 138 12.52 -9.16 4.24
N ILE A 139 12.34 -9.61 3.00
CA ILE A 139 11.72 -8.83 1.92
C ILE A 139 10.26 -8.51 2.26
N ILE A 140 9.49 -9.50 2.71
CA ILE A 140 8.09 -9.28 3.09
C ILE A 140 7.97 -8.35 4.30
N GLY A 141 8.89 -8.47 5.27
CA GLY A 141 8.97 -7.53 6.38
C GLY A 141 9.19 -6.08 5.91
N ARG A 142 10.18 -5.85 5.03
CA ARG A 142 10.45 -4.54 4.43
C ARG A 142 9.24 -4.03 3.64
N PHE A 143 8.67 -4.88 2.79
CA PHE A 143 7.48 -4.56 1.98
C PHE A 143 6.28 -4.16 2.83
N TYR A 144 6.04 -4.88 3.93
CA TYR A 144 4.94 -4.56 4.84
C TYR A 144 5.12 -3.18 5.47
N VAL A 145 6.34 -2.81 5.88
CA VAL A 145 6.63 -1.46 6.37
C VAL A 145 6.38 -0.41 5.28
N CYS A 146 6.73 -0.67 4.02
CA CYS A 146 6.38 0.23 2.92
C CYS A 146 4.85 0.39 2.78
N PHE A 147 4.08 -0.69 2.87
CA PHE A 147 2.62 -0.62 2.88
C PHE A 147 2.10 0.25 4.02
N LEU A 148 2.67 0.16 5.22
CA LEU A 148 2.31 1.01 6.35
C LEU A 148 2.62 2.50 6.10
N VAL A 149 3.77 2.80 5.48
CA VAL A 149 4.14 4.17 5.07
C VAL A 149 3.08 4.76 4.14
N PHE A 150 2.63 4.02 3.12
CA PHE A 150 1.60 4.50 2.19
C PHE A 150 0.18 4.47 2.78
N SER A 151 -0.07 3.66 3.80
CA SER A 151 -1.36 3.61 4.49
C SER A 151 -1.72 4.94 5.14
N ILE A 152 -0.74 5.70 5.62
CA ILE A 152 -0.96 7.00 6.27
C ILE A 152 -1.57 8.04 5.31
N PRO A 153 -0.91 8.44 4.20
CA PRO A 153 -1.48 9.41 3.28
C PRO A 153 -2.75 8.88 2.61
N SER A 154 -2.83 7.58 2.30
CA SER A 154 -4.03 7.01 1.68
C SER A 154 -5.27 7.11 2.58
N LEU A 155 -5.15 6.80 3.87
CA LEU A 155 -6.25 6.94 4.83
C LEU A 155 -6.63 8.40 5.04
N LEU A 156 -5.66 9.33 5.09
CA LEU A 156 -5.95 10.77 5.13
C LEU A 156 -6.78 11.24 3.92
N LEU A 157 -6.47 10.74 2.73
CA LEU A 157 -7.22 11.07 1.52
C LEU A 157 -8.68 10.59 1.57
N THR A 158 -8.99 9.52 2.31
CA THR A 158 -10.39 9.04 2.47
C THR A 158 -11.27 10.01 3.27
N LEU A 159 -10.67 10.91 4.04
CA LEU A 159 -11.38 11.94 4.80
C LEU A 159 -11.85 13.10 3.93
N VAL A 160 -11.37 13.19 2.67
CA VAL A 160 -11.83 14.19 1.72
C VAL A 160 -13.21 13.77 1.18
N PRO A 161 -14.24 14.65 1.24
CA PRO A 161 -15.59 14.31 0.82
C PRO A 161 -15.75 14.33 -0.71
N LEU A 162 -15.08 13.43 -1.42
CA LEU A 162 -15.13 13.30 -2.88
C LEU A 162 -15.91 12.07 -3.32
N GLY A 163 -16.70 12.16 -4.40
CA GLY A 163 -17.37 10.99 -4.97
C GLY A 163 -16.38 9.91 -5.45
N PHE A 164 -16.91 8.73 -5.81
CA PHE A 164 -16.09 7.58 -6.21
C PHE A 164 -15.13 7.90 -7.37
N GLN A 165 -15.66 8.47 -8.47
CA GLN A 165 -14.86 8.82 -9.65
C GLN A 165 -13.76 9.85 -9.33
N ASN A 166 -14.11 10.93 -8.60
CA ASN A 166 -13.16 11.99 -8.26
C ASN A 166 -12.05 11.48 -7.32
N THR A 167 -12.40 10.56 -6.41
CA THR A 167 -11.42 9.91 -5.54
C THR A 167 -10.45 9.06 -6.34
N SER A 168 -10.95 8.27 -7.30
CA SER A 168 -10.10 7.46 -8.18
C SER A 168 -9.09 8.33 -8.92
N THR A 169 -9.56 9.43 -9.53
CA THR A 169 -8.70 10.37 -10.26
C THR A 169 -7.67 11.01 -9.34
N LEU A 170 -8.06 11.45 -8.14
CA LEU A 170 -7.15 12.04 -7.17
C LEU A 170 -6.07 11.04 -6.75
N PHE A 171 -6.43 9.78 -6.49
CA PHE A 171 -5.49 8.75 -6.09
C PHE A 171 -4.50 8.46 -7.21
N SER A 172 -4.95 8.41 -8.47
CA SER A 172 -4.07 8.27 -9.63
C SER A 172 -3.10 9.45 -9.80
N ILE A 173 -3.56 10.69 -9.60
CA ILE A 173 -2.70 11.88 -9.65
C ILE A 173 -1.64 11.83 -8.53
N VAL A 174 -2.05 11.53 -7.31
CA VAL A 174 -1.13 11.43 -6.16
C VAL A 174 -0.13 10.30 -6.37
N PHE A 175 -0.59 9.14 -6.82
CA PHE A 175 0.27 8.00 -7.15
C PHE A 175 1.31 8.33 -8.24
N LEU A 176 0.88 8.91 -9.36
CA LEU A 176 1.76 9.27 -10.47
C LEU A 176 2.76 10.36 -10.09
N THR A 177 2.36 11.35 -9.30
CA THR A 177 3.27 12.41 -8.83
C THR A 177 4.33 11.84 -7.88
N MET A 178 3.95 10.98 -6.93
CA MET A 178 4.91 10.29 -6.06
C MET A 178 5.89 9.42 -6.86
N LEU A 179 5.41 8.70 -7.88
CA LEU A 179 6.25 7.89 -8.74
C LEU A 179 7.22 8.74 -9.58
N ALA A 180 6.74 9.80 -10.21
CA ALA A 180 7.56 10.71 -11.01
C ALA A 180 8.66 11.35 -10.15
N LEU A 181 8.30 11.89 -8.98
CA LEU A 181 9.26 12.45 -8.03
C LEU A 181 10.25 11.39 -7.52
N GLY A 182 9.79 10.15 -7.34
CA GLY A 182 10.63 9.02 -6.98
C GLY A 182 11.70 8.75 -8.04
N ILE A 183 11.32 8.68 -9.30
CA ILE A 183 12.29 8.45 -10.40
C ILE A 183 13.28 9.62 -10.52
N LEU A 184 12.82 10.86 -10.39
CA LEU A 184 13.67 12.05 -10.47
C LEU A 184 14.73 12.09 -9.36
N SER A 185 14.44 11.52 -8.19
CA SER A 185 15.35 11.49 -7.05
C SER A 185 16.57 10.56 -7.23
N VAL A 186 16.63 9.78 -8.32
CA VAL A 186 17.78 8.90 -8.65
C VAL A 186 18.91 9.68 -9.35
N GLY A 187 18.63 10.88 -9.88
CA GLY A 187 19.61 11.72 -10.58
C GLY A 187 20.45 12.62 -9.65
N PRO A 188 21.40 13.39 -10.22
CA PRO A 188 22.20 14.36 -9.46
C PRO A 188 21.27 15.38 -8.76
N VAL A 189 21.37 15.43 -7.43
CA VAL A 189 20.40 16.10 -6.56
C VAL A 189 20.70 17.60 -6.53
N SER A 190 19.84 18.41 -7.15
CA SER A 190 19.78 19.83 -6.78
C SER A 190 19.20 19.95 -5.36
N PRO A 191 19.63 20.93 -4.55
CA PRO A 191 19.20 21.03 -3.15
C PRO A 191 17.67 21.13 -2.99
N ALA A 192 16.98 21.76 -3.95
CA ALA A 192 15.52 21.80 -3.98
C ALA A 192 14.89 20.41 -4.19
N LEU A 193 15.48 19.58 -5.04
CA LEU A 193 15.00 18.21 -5.29
C LEU A 193 15.22 17.30 -4.08
N GLY A 194 16.26 17.56 -3.29
CA GLY A 194 16.52 16.84 -2.03
C GLY A 194 15.40 17.06 -1.00
N VAL A 195 14.92 18.29 -0.84
CA VAL A 195 13.79 18.61 0.06
C VAL A 195 12.51 17.94 -0.43
N ILE A 196 12.22 18.01 -1.72
CA ILE A 196 11.01 17.40 -2.30
C ILE A 196 11.04 15.88 -2.15
N SER A 197 12.19 15.25 -2.36
CA SER A 197 12.36 13.80 -2.23
C SER A 197 12.18 13.33 -0.79
N PHE A 198 12.59 14.14 0.20
CA PHE A 198 12.43 13.83 1.62
C PHE A 198 10.96 13.68 2.04
N PHE A 199 10.05 14.46 1.45
CA PHE A 199 8.62 14.34 1.75
C PHE A 199 7.90 13.29 0.90
N ASN A 200 8.56 12.72 -0.10
CA ASN A 200 7.96 11.72 -0.97
C ASN A 200 7.98 10.32 -0.30
N PRO A 201 6.82 9.71 0.02
CA PRO A 201 6.77 8.38 0.63
C PRO A 201 7.38 7.29 -0.27
N MET A 202 7.36 7.49 -1.59
CA MET A 202 7.93 6.55 -2.56
C MET A 202 9.45 6.45 -2.45
N TRP A 203 10.11 7.57 -2.16
CA TRP A 203 11.56 7.60 -1.95
C TRP A 203 11.96 6.84 -0.69
N TRP A 204 11.23 7.05 0.40
CA TRP A 204 11.44 6.30 1.64
C TRP A 204 11.14 4.82 1.50
N ALA A 205 10.08 4.45 0.78
CA ALA A 205 9.76 3.05 0.51
C ALA A 205 10.91 2.36 -0.25
N ASN A 206 11.51 3.04 -1.25
CA ASN A 206 12.68 2.52 -1.93
C ASN A 206 13.87 2.34 -0.98
N ARG A 207 14.19 3.31 -0.12
CA ARG A 207 15.25 3.19 0.88
C ARG A 207 15.00 2.05 1.88
N ILE A 208 13.79 1.90 2.40
CA ILE A 208 13.42 0.80 3.30
C ILE A 208 13.65 -0.56 2.63
N MET A 209 13.38 -0.66 1.32
CA MET A 209 13.64 -1.88 0.57
C MET A 209 15.13 -2.16 0.35
N LEU A 210 15.96 -1.13 0.14
CA LEU A 210 17.40 -1.26 -0.09
C LEU A 210 18.19 -1.42 1.21
N ASP A 211 18.11 -0.41 2.07
CA ASP A 211 18.88 -0.22 3.30
C ASP A 211 18.29 -1.08 4.43
N GLY A 212 16.97 -1.23 4.44
CA GLY A 212 16.25 -2.05 5.42
C GLY A 212 15.55 -1.26 6.51
N VAL A 213 14.76 -1.97 7.31
CA VAL A 213 13.85 -1.38 8.32
C VAL A 213 14.62 -0.72 9.47
N MET A 214 15.70 -1.36 9.94
CA MET A 214 16.48 -0.87 11.08
C MET A 214 17.24 0.41 10.74
N GLU A 215 17.80 0.49 9.53
CA GLU A 215 18.54 1.67 9.05
C GLU A 215 17.58 2.86 8.84
N CYS A 216 16.33 2.60 8.46
CA CYS A 216 15.27 3.59 8.35
C CYS A 216 14.48 3.81 9.66
N GLY A 217 15.06 3.51 10.82
CA GLY A 217 14.36 3.45 12.12
C GLY A 217 13.54 4.71 12.48
N MET A 218 14.02 5.90 12.11
CA MET A 218 13.28 7.16 12.34
C MET A 218 11.94 7.21 11.58
N VAL A 219 11.93 6.78 10.32
CA VAL A 219 10.69 6.73 9.52
C VAL A 219 9.74 5.69 10.07
N VAL A 220 10.26 4.53 10.46
CA VAL A 220 9.48 3.46 11.08
C VAL A 220 8.83 3.94 12.38
N LEU A 221 9.57 4.68 13.21
CA LEU A 221 9.04 5.27 14.45
C LEU A 221 7.91 6.27 14.15
N VAL A 222 8.08 7.14 13.15
CA VAL A 222 7.02 8.06 12.69
C VAL A 222 5.78 7.28 12.25
N VAL A 223 5.95 6.18 11.52
CA VAL A 223 4.83 5.31 11.10
C VAL A 223 4.12 4.69 12.30
N ILE A 224 4.87 4.14 13.26
CA ILE A 224 4.33 3.51 14.47
C ILE A 224 3.52 4.50 15.31
N ILE A 225 3.92 5.78 15.37
CA ILE A 225 3.19 6.82 16.13
C ILE A 225 1.99 7.35 15.32
N SER A 226 2.18 7.59 14.03
CA SER A 226 1.16 8.21 13.19
C SER A 226 -0.02 7.29 12.88
N LEU A 227 0.18 5.99 12.75
CA LEU A 227 -0.91 5.05 12.46
C LEU A 227 -1.97 4.96 13.58
N PRO A 228 -1.61 4.77 14.87
CA PRO A 228 -2.57 4.84 15.97
C PRO A 228 -3.27 6.19 16.06
N PHE A 229 -2.53 7.28 15.88
CA PHE A 229 -3.11 8.62 15.87
C PHE A 229 -4.13 8.77 14.73
N LEU A 230 -3.78 8.33 13.53
CA LEU A 230 -4.65 8.36 12.38
C LEU A 230 -5.87 7.45 12.56
N PHE A 231 -5.70 6.29 13.19
CA PHE A 231 -6.82 5.41 13.53
C PHE A 231 -7.85 6.12 14.44
N LEU A 232 -7.39 6.89 15.43
CA LEU A 232 -8.25 7.71 16.29
C LEU A 232 -8.96 8.82 15.49
N VAL A 233 -8.22 9.50 14.61
CA VAL A 233 -8.79 10.49 13.68
C VAL A 233 -9.87 9.86 12.81
N MET A 234 -9.62 8.68 12.23
CA MET A 234 -10.59 7.95 11.43
C MET A 234 -11.83 7.56 12.26
N CYS A 235 -11.67 7.07 13.49
CA CYS A 235 -12.82 6.74 14.34
C CYS A 235 -13.74 7.96 14.56
N ARG A 236 -13.16 9.16 14.69
CA ARG A 236 -13.91 10.40 14.89
C ARG A 236 -14.51 10.96 13.59
N PHE A 237 -13.71 11.05 12.53
CA PHE A 237 -14.03 11.81 11.32
C PHE A 237 -14.39 10.96 10.09
N LEU A 238 -14.47 9.62 10.22
CA LEU A 238 -14.88 8.75 9.10
C LEU A 238 -16.19 9.25 8.49
N LEU A 239 -16.13 9.54 7.20
CA LEU A 239 -17.28 9.95 6.41
C LEU A 239 -18.16 8.73 6.15
N ILE A 240 -19.40 8.78 6.63
CA ILE A 240 -20.34 7.67 6.56
C ILE A 240 -21.32 7.84 5.38
N ASN A 241 -21.76 9.07 5.14
CA ASN A 241 -22.76 9.36 4.13
C ASN A 241 -22.13 9.47 2.74
N PRO A 242 -22.76 8.87 1.71
CA PRO A 242 -22.32 9.04 0.34
C PRO A 242 -22.50 10.49 -0.10
N VAL A 243 -21.68 10.95 -1.05
CA VAL A 243 -21.68 12.36 -1.48
C VAL A 243 -23.01 12.75 -2.13
N TRP A 244 -23.62 11.84 -2.89
CA TRP A 244 -24.93 12.07 -3.54
C TRP A 244 -26.10 12.22 -2.58
N SER A 245 -25.98 11.79 -1.31
CA SER A 245 -27.06 11.91 -0.31
C SER A 245 -27.07 13.23 0.47
N ARG A 246 -26.17 14.16 0.13
CA ARG A 246 -26.04 15.47 0.81
C ARG A 246 -26.85 16.58 0.14
N TYR A 247 -27.46 16.29 -1.01
CA TYR A 247 -28.33 17.16 -1.78
C TYR A 247 -29.75 16.59 -1.75
#